data_AF-A0A0U1KIS7-F1
#
_entry.id   AF-A0A0U1KIS7-F1
#
_cell.length_a   1.000
_cell.length_b   1.000
_cell.length_c   1.000
_cell.angle_alpha   90.00
_cell.angle_beta   90.00
_cell.angle_gamma   90.00
#
_symmetry.space_group_name_H-M   'P 1'
#
loop_
_entity.id
_entity.type
_entity.pdbx_description
1 polymer ?
#
loop_
_entity_poly.entity_id
_entity_poly.type
_entity_poly.pdbx_seq_one_letter_code
_entity_poly.pdbx_strand_id
1 'polypeptide(L)' 'MELFLLSVLAIYIAIYCLYIGYDQIKHHDNKSGGISIFVLIPFILSSPVLYYFLR' A
#
# COMPACT_ATOMS: atom_id res chain seq x y z
N MET A 1 -4.46 -21.11 -5.30
CA MET A 1 -5.47 -20.05 -5.18
C MET A 1 -5.12 -19.01 -4.12
N GLU A 2 -4.55 -19.40 -2.97
CA GLU A 2 -4.23 -18.45 -1.88
C GLU A 2 -3.27 -17.32 -2.28
N LEU A 3 -2.20 -17.62 -3.02
CA LEU A 3 -1.24 -16.60 -3.50
C LEU A 3 -1.89 -15.53 -4.39
N PHE A 4 -2.82 -15.93 -5.26
CA PHE A 4 -3.53 -14.99 -6.12
C PHE A 4 -4.42 -14.05 -5.30
N LEU A 5 -5.11 -14.59 -4.30
CA LEU A 5 -5.95 -13.81 -3.39
C LEU A 5 -5.11 -12.83 -2.56
N LEU A 6 -3.95 -13.26 -2.05
CA LEU A 6 -2.99 -12.42 -1.32
C LEU A 6 -2.45 -11.27 -2.18
N SER A 7 -2.12 -11.53 -3.44
CA SER A 7 -1.68 -10.49 -4.38
C SER A 7 -2.77 -9.46 -4.66
N VAL A 8 -4.01 -9.91 -4.92
CA VAL A 8 -5.15 -9.01 -5.15
C VAL A 8 -5.45 -8.18 -3.90
N LEU A 9 -5.41 -8.80 -2.72
CA LEU A 9 -5.61 -8.11 -1.45
C LEU A 9 -4.53 -7.05 -1.19
N ALA A 10 -3.26 -7.36 -1.46
CA ALA A 10 -2.16 -6.41 -1.30
C ALA A 10 -2.27 -5.21 -2.24
N ILE A 11 -2.66 -5.44 -3.51
CA ILE A 11 -2.92 -4.36 -4.48
C ILE A 11 -4.10 -3.50 -4.01
N TYR A 12 -5.17 -4.12 -3.52
CA TYR A 12 -6.33 -3.40 -3.00
C TYR A 12 -5.97 -2.51 -1.81
N ILE A 13 -5.20 -3.03 -0.84
CA ILE A 13 -4.72 -2.26 0.32
C ILE A 13 -3.82 -1.10 -0.13
N ALA A 14 -2.91 -1.34 -1.10
CA ALA A 14 -2.05 -0.29 -1.63
C ALA A 14 -2.84 0.87 -2.26
N ILE A 15 -3.86 0.55 -3.06
CA ILE A 15 -4.76 1.56 -3.66
C ILE A 15 -5.54 2.31 -2.58
N TYR A 16 -6.02 1.62 -1.56
CA TYR A 16 -6.74 2.24 -0.45
C TYR A 16 -5.84 3.19 0.35
N CYS A 17 -4.60 2.79 0.64
CA CYS A 17 -3.60 3.64 1.28
C CYS A 17 -3.26 4.87 0.42
N LEU A 18 -3.14 4.72 -0.91
CA LEU A 18 -2.95 5.87 -1.82
C LEU A 18 -4.10 6.88 -1.70
N TYR A 19 -5.34 6.40 -1.66
CA TYR A 19 -6.51 7.25 -1.54
C TYR A 19 -6.51 8.02 -0.22
N ILE A 20 -6.25 7.35 0.91
CA ILE A 20 -6.16 8.01 2.23
C ILE A 20 -4.98 8.98 2.27
N GLY A 21 -3.81 8.60 1.75
CA GLY A 21 -2.64 9.46 1.71
C GLY A 21 -2.91 10.74 0.91
N TYR A 22 -3.59 10.63 -0.23
CA TYR A 22 -4.01 11.77 -1.04
C TYR A 22 -5.05 12.65 -0.32
N ASP A 23 -6.03 12.04 0.32
CA ASP A 23 -7.07 12.73 1.11
C ASP A 23 -6.48 13.54 2.28
N GLN A 24 -5.54 12.94 3.02
CA GLN A 24 -4.82 13.61 4.11
C GLN A 24 -4.02 14.83 3.63
N ILE A 25 -3.40 14.74 2.46
CA ILE A 25 -2.64 15.86 1.86
C ILE A 25 -3.59 16.96 1.37
N LYS A 26 -4.69 16.57 0.72
CA LYS A 26 -5.56 17.49 -0.01
C LYS A 26 -6.62 18.15 0.86
N HIS A 27 -7.14 17.45 1.86
CA HIS A 27 -8.29 17.90 2.67
C HIS A 27 -7.93 18.20 4.11
N HIS A 28 -6.83 17.65 4.63
CA HIS A 28 -6.41 17.86 6.03
C HIS A 28 -5.10 18.68 6.17
N ASP A 29 -4.49 19.14 5.06
CA ASP A 29 -3.15 19.76 4.99
C ASP A 29 -2.07 18.98 5.76
N ASN A 30 -2.33 17.70 6.04
CA ASN A 30 -1.49 16.84 6.83
C ASN A 30 -0.49 16.13 5.91
N LYS A 31 0.42 16.93 5.35
CA LYS A 31 1.42 16.47 4.39
C LYS A 31 2.30 15.36 4.96
N SER A 32 2.68 15.48 6.23
CA SER A 32 3.48 14.45 6.91
C SER A 32 2.73 13.12 7.03
N GLY A 33 1.46 13.16 7.42
CA GLY A 33 0.60 11.97 7.49
C GLY A 33 0.43 11.31 6.12
N GLY A 34 0.12 12.09 5.09
CA GLY A 34 0.00 11.57 3.73
C GLY A 34 1.30 10.95 3.21
N ILE A 35 2.43 11.66 3.32
CA ILE A 35 3.75 11.16 2.86
C ILE A 35 4.12 9.86 3.59
N SER A 36 3.85 9.74 4.90
CA SER A 36 4.12 8.52 5.65
C SER A 36 3.34 7.31 5.09
N ILE A 37 2.11 7.52 4.62
CA ILE A 37 1.28 6.49 3.99
C ILE A 37 1.83 6.12 2.62
N PHE A 38 2.31 7.09 1.83
CA PHE A 38 2.97 6.82 0.54
C PHE A 38 4.23 5.96 0.69
N VAL A 39 5.02 6.20 1.73
CA VAL A 39 6.24 5.42 2.03
C VAL A 39 5.91 3.99 2.45
N LEU A 40 4.71 3.72 2.98
CA LEU A 40 4.29 2.39 3.45
C LEU A 40 3.89 1.44 2.31
N ILE A 41 3.47 1.97 1.17
CA ILE A 41 3.01 1.20 0.00
C ILE A 41 4.07 0.23 -0.54
N PRO A 42 5.34 0.62 -0.77
CA PRO A 42 6.37 -0.33 -1.21
C PRO A 42 6.59 -1.46 -0.19
N PHE A 43 6.40 -1.24 1.11
CA PHE A 43 6.47 -2.31 2.11
C PHE A 43 5.30 -3.29 1.97
N ILE A 44 4.07 -2.79 1.77
CA ILE A 44 2.88 -3.63 1.57
C ILE A 44 3.02 -4.48 0.29
N LEU A 45 3.50 -3.88 -0.80
CA LEU A 45 3.71 -4.56 -2.07
C LEU A 45 4.93 -5.50 -2.05
N SER A 46 5.94 -5.19 -1.23
CA SER A 46 7.12 -6.05 -1.11
C SER A 46 6.81 -7.39 -0.47
N SER A 47 5.80 -7.51 0.39
CA SER A 47 5.48 -8.78 1.07
C SER A 47 5.06 -9.90 0.11
N PRO A 48 4.11 -9.73 -0.83
CA PRO A 48 3.79 -10.74 -1.83
C PRO A 48 4.90 -10.93 -2.87
N VAL A 49 5.66 -9.89 -3.22
CA VAL A 49 6.79 -9.97 -4.17
C VAL A 49 7.96 -10.76 -3.58
N LEU A 50 8.37 -10.45 -2.34
CA LEU A 50 9.38 -11.20 -1.59
C LEU A 50 8.95 -12.65 -1.40
N TYR A 51 7.69 -12.90 -1.06
CA TYR A 51 7.18 -14.27 -0.92
C TYR A 51 7.21 -15.06 -2.25
N TYR A 52 7.02 -14.39 -3.39
CA TYR A 52 7.14 -15.01 -4.71
C TYR A 52 8.59 -15.28 -5.12
N PHE A 53 9.55 -14.43 -4.72
CA PHE A 53 10.98 -14.55 -5.05
C PHE A 53 11.80 -15.44 -4.10
N LEU A 54 11.35 -15.63 -2.85
CA LEU A 54 12.01 -16.48 -1.83
C LEU A 54 11.59 -17.97 -1.88
N ARG A 55 10.81 -18.38 -2.88
CA ARG A 55 10.35 -19.75 -3.11
C ARG A 55 11.06 -20.37 -4.31
#